data_AF-A0A9E1KBK4-F1
#
_entry.id   AF-A0A9E1KBK4-F1
#
_cell.length_a   1.000
_cell.length_b   1.000
_cell.length_c   1.000
_cell.angle_alpha   90.00
_cell.angle_beta   90.00
_cell.angle_gamma   90.00
#
_symmetry.space_group_name_H-M   'P 1'
#
loop_
_entity.id
_entity.type
_entity.pdbx_description
1 polymer ?
#
loop_
_entity_poly.entity_id
_entity_poly.type
_entity_poly.pdbx_seq_one_letter_code
_entity_poly.pdbx_strand_id
1 'polypeptide(L)'
;MAVAEKAKRSEKRKRKPKILAVINDACTGCGGSPICVTECPVDNCMLEVQNPDVPHMIRIEVDPLLCIGCKKCITKGPMDTLLEGCPWDAIDMVSLQNFEGEHGELAY
;
A
#
# COMPACT_ATOMS: atom_id res chain seq x y z
N MET A 1 21.02 18.74 0.78
CA MET A 1 19.59 19.02 0.48
C MET A 1 18.78 18.23 1.49
N ALA A 2 18.17 18.91 2.46
CA ALA A 2 17.52 18.29 3.61
C ALA A 2 16.16 17.69 3.22
N VAL A 3 16.07 16.36 3.13
CA VAL A 3 14.78 15.68 3.04
C VAL A 3 14.29 15.47 4.47
N ALA A 4 13.32 16.27 4.88
CA ALA A 4 12.65 16.11 6.16
C ALA A 4 12.13 14.68 6.32
N GLU A 5 12.54 14.00 7.39
CA GLU A 5 11.88 12.79 7.88
C GLU A 5 10.39 13.10 8.03
N LYS A 6 9.56 12.57 7.12
CA LYS A 6 8.12 12.69 7.23
C LYS A 6 7.67 11.76 8.34
N ALA A 7 7.27 12.36 9.47
CA ALA A 7 6.55 11.67 10.54
C ALA A 7 5.41 10.83 9.94
N LYS A 8 5.37 9.56 10.34
CA LYS A 8 4.35 8.60 9.95
C LYS A 8 2.98 9.14 10.39
N ARG A 9 2.03 9.21 9.45
CA ARG A 9 0.71 9.85 9.69
C ARG A 9 -0.34 8.77 9.94
N SER A 10 -1.12 8.90 11.01
CA SER A 10 -2.19 7.95 11.39
C SER A 10 -3.61 8.49 11.14
N GLU A 11 -3.75 9.76 10.76
CA GLU A 11 -5.06 10.39 10.58
C GLU A 11 -5.70 10.10 9.21
N LYS A 12 -7.04 9.99 9.20
CA LYS A 12 -7.84 10.00 7.97
C LYS A 12 -7.51 11.22 7.11
N ARG A 13 -7.40 10.97 5.81
CA ARG A 13 -7.06 12.00 4.82
C ARG A 13 -8.19 13.02 4.68
N LYS A 14 -7.84 14.31 4.70
CA LYS A 14 -8.80 15.41 4.50
C LYS A 14 -9.18 15.64 3.02
N ARG A 15 -8.49 15.00 2.07
CA ARG A 15 -8.69 15.19 0.62
C ARG A 15 -8.72 13.84 -0.09
N LYS A 16 -9.54 13.73 -1.14
CA LYS A 16 -9.57 12.56 -2.02
C LYS A 16 -8.25 12.47 -2.82
N PRO A 17 -7.48 11.39 -2.75
CA PRO A 17 -6.34 11.19 -3.63
C PRO A 17 -6.82 10.86 -5.04
N LYS A 18 -5.94 11.02 -6.02
CA LYS A 18 -6.24 10.69 -7.41
C LYS A 18 -6.04 9.20 -7.71
N ILE A 19 -5.14 8.57 -6.97
CA ILE A 19 -4.72 7.18 -7.15
C ILE A 19 -4.67 6.46 -5.81
N LEU A 20 -4.93 5.16 -5.84
CA LEU A 20 -4.87 4.23 -4.72
C LEU A 20 -4.01 3.03 -5.08
N ALA A 21 -3.37 2.44 -4.08
CA ALA A 21 -2.72 1.15 -4.23
C ALA A 21 -3.74 0.06 -3.91
N VAL A 22 -3.84 -0.94 -4.77
CA VAL A 22 -4.65 -2.14 -4.59
C VAL A 22 -3.71 -3.33 -4.67
N ILE A 23 -3.93 -4.36 -3.85
CA ILE A 23 -3.11 -5.56 -3.85
C ILE A 23 -3.88 -6.71 -4.48
N ASN A 24 -3.25 -7.36 -5.45
CA ASN A 24 -3.78 -8.51 -6.16
C ASN A 24 -3.38 -9.83 -5.47
N ASP A 25 -3.81 -10.95 -6.05
CA ASP A 25 -3.62 -12.29 -5.48
C ASP A 25 -2.18 -12.82 -5.60
N ALA A 26 -1.31 -12.14 -6.35
CA ALA A 26 0.11 -12.49 -6.45
C ALA A 26 0.92 -12.12 -5.19
N CYS A 27 0.31 -11.42 -4.23
CA CYS A 27 0.98 -11.02 -3.00
C CYS A 27 1.24 -12.20 -2.07
N THR A 28 2.52 -12.48 -1.82
CA THR A 28 3.00 -13.53 -0.90
C THR A 28 3.52 -12.96 0.43
N GLY A 29 3.24 -11.69 0.72
CA GLY A 29 3.69 -11.03 1.96
C GLY A 29 5.20 -10.93 2.09
N CYS A 30 5.95 -11.02 0.98
CA CYS A 30 7.42 -11.05 0.95
C CYS A 30 8.03 -12.07 1.93
N GLY A 31 7.35 -13.19 2.19
CA GLY A 31 7.83 -14.22 3.14
C GLY A 31 7.78 -13.80 4.61
N GLY A 32 6.87 -12.90 4.99
CA GLY A 32 6.71 -12.41 6.36
C GLY A 32 7.55 -11.16 6.69
N SER A 33 8.16 -10.54 5.69
CA SER A 33 8.85 -9.24 5.84
C SER A 33 8.35 -8.25 4.79
N PRO A 34 7.15 -7.69 4.97
CA PRO A 34 6.54 -6.81 3.97
C PRO A 34 7.20 -5.43 3.97
N ILE A 35 8.12 -5.23 3.02
CA ILE A 35 8.80 -3.94 2.76
C ILE A 35 7.79 -2.80 2.52
N CYS A 36 6.68 -3.12 1.87
CA CYS A 36 5.64 -2.14 1.57
C CYS A 36 4.98 -1.58 2.84
N VAL A 37 4.87 -2.36 3.92
CA VAL A 37 4.35 -1.93 5.23
C VAL A 37 5.39 -1.06 5.96
N THR A 38 6.67 -1.46 5.92
CA THR A 38 7.75 -0.75 6.63
C THR A 38 8.05 0.61 6.01
N GLU A 39 8.07 0.70 4.68
CA GLU A 39 8.38 1.92 3.93
C GLU A 39 7.17 2.85 3.71
N CYS A 40 5.97 2.41 4.09
CA CYS A 40 4.77 3.23 3.94
C CYS A 40 4.83 4.43 4.91
N PRO A 41 4.69 5.68 4.43
CA PRO A 41 4.70 6.87 5.28
C PRO A 41 3.40 7.07 6.09
N VAL A 42 2.42 6.19 5.91
CA VAL A 42 1.13 6.23 6.58
C VAL A 42 1.03 4.98 7.45
N ASP A 43 0.72 5.17 8.72
CA ASP A 43 0.53 4.07 9.65
C ASP A 43 -0.77 3.34 9.34
N ASN A 44 -0.74 2.02 9.46
CA ASN A 44 -1.87 1.12 9.21
C ASN A 44 -2.48 1.22 7.80
N CYS A 45 -1.78 1.87 6.85
CA CYS A 45 -2.22 1.90 5.46
C CYS A 45 -2.10 0.52 4.80
N MET A 46 -1.17 -0.31 5.24
CA MET A 46 -0.97 -1.67 4.76
C MET A 46 -1.01 -2.62 5.94
N LEU A 47 -1.85 -3.64 5.84
CA LEU A 47 -2.12 -4.59 6.90
C LEU A 47 -1.79 -6.00 6.43
N GLU A 48 -1.13 -6.76 7.31
CA GLU A 48 -0.89 -8.17 7.11
C GLU A 48 -2.17 -8.95 7.42
N VAL A 49 -2.70 -9.63 6.42
CA VAL A 49 -3.89 -10.48 6.53
C VAL A 49 -3.52 -11.91 6.13
N GLN A 50 -4.15 -12.89 6.78
CA GLN A 50 -3.96 -14.27 6.38
C GLN A 50 -4.65 -14.53 5.05
N ASN A 51 -3.93 -15.08 4.08
CA ASN A 51 -4.54 -15.38 2.78
C ASN A 51 -5.52 -16.56 2.94
N PRO A 52 -6.81 -16.41 2.56
CA PRO A 52 -7.79 -17.48 2.66
C PRO A 52 -7.49 -18.66 1.72
N ASP A 53 -6.87 -18.40 0.56
CA ASP A 53 -6.57 -19.42 -0.44
C ASP A 53 -5.31 -20.23 -0.09
N VAL A 54 -4.37 -19.60 0.62
CA VAL A 54 -3.13 -20.24 1.07
C VAL A 54 -2.87 -19.90 2.55
N PRO A 55 -3.36 -20.72 3.50
CA PRO A 55 -3.32 -20.41 4.93
C PRO A 55 -1.91 -20.21 5.51
N HIS A 56 -0.89 -20.75 4.85
CA HIS A 56 0.51 -20.63 5.24
C HIS A 56 1.19 -19.34 4.73
N MET A 57 0.53 -18.60 3.83
CA MET A 57 1.03 -17.34 3.29
C MET A 57 0.24 -16.16 3.85
N ILE A 58 0.96 -15.07 4.06
CA ILE A 58 0.39 -13.78 4.43
C ILE A 58 0.18 -13.00 3.15
N ARG A 59 -0.95 -12.31 3.05
CA ARG A 59 -1.23 -11.32 2.02
C ARG A 59 -1.23 -9.94 2.68
N ILE A 60 -0.88 -8.92 1.91
CA ILE A 60 -1.01 -7.54 2.37
C ILE A 60 -2.31 -6.98 1.81
N GLU A 61 -3.08 -6.30 2.65
CA GLU A 61 -4.24 -5.51 2.24
C GLU A 61 -3.96 -4.03 2.46
N VAL A 62 -4.46 -3.20 1.54
CA VAL A 62 -4.31 -1.75 1.62
C VAL A 62 -5.62 -1.16 2.12
N ASP A 63 -5.55 -0.34 3.17
CA ASP A 63 -6.69 0.46 3.60
C ASP A 63 -6.89 1.63 2.61
N PRO A 64 -7.99 1.63 1.83
CA PRO A 64 -8.26 2.66 0.83
C PRO A 64 -8.57 4.03 1.43
N LEU A 65 -8.95 4.12 2.72
CA LEU A 65 -9.21 5.38 3.44
C LEU A 65 -7.91 6.06 3.88
N LEU A 66 -6.90 5.27 4.23
CA LEU A 66 -5.60 5.75 4.70
C LEU A 66 -4.62 5.95 3.56
N CYS A 67 -4.73 5.18 2.48
CA CYS A 67 -3.85 5.32 1.33
C CYS A 67 -3.89 6.74 0.74
N ILE A 68 -2.72 7.37 0.61
CA ILE A 68 -2.58 8.73 0.06
C ILE A 68 -2.09 8.74 -1.39
N GLY A 69 -1.91 7.58 -2.02
CA GLY A 69 -1.40 7.47 -3.39
C GLY A 69 0.06 7.92 -3.55
N CYS A 70 0.90 7.76 -2.51
CA CYS A 70 2.28 8.25 -2.53
C CYS A 70 3.25 7.43 -3.38
N LYS A 71 2.85 6.26 -3.88
CA LYS A 71 3.66 5.31 -4.67
C LYS A 71 4.94 4.79 -4.01
N LYS A 72 5.20 5.10 -2.73
CA LYS A 72 6.41 4.63 -2.04
C LYS A 72 6.48 3.11 -1.91
N CYS A 73 5.33 2.45 -1.81
CA CYS A 73 5.24 0.99 -1.74
C CYS A 73 5.74 0.26 -3.00
N ILE A 74 5.90 0.96 -4.13
CA ILE A 74 6.47 0.41 -5.37
C ILE A 74 7.82 1.03 -5.73
N THR A 75 8.18 2.17 -5.14
CA THR A 75 9.43 2.89 -5.46
C THR A 75 10.52 2.78 -4.39
N LYS A 76 10.19 2.52 -3.13
CA LYS A 76 11.17 2.42 -2.04
C LYS A 76 11.35 0.98 -1.59
N GLY A 77 12.60 0.55 -1.55
CA GLY A 77 13.04 -0.72 -1.01
C GLY A 77 13.82 -0.58 0.29
N PRO A 78 14.26 -1.72 0.85
CA PRO A 78 15.13 -1.74 2.01
C PRO A 78 16.43 -0.98 1.71
N MET A 79 16.99 -0.32 2.73
CA MET A 79 18.21 0.49 2.62
C MET A 79 18.11 1.66 1.63
N ASP A 80 16.91 2.25 1.45
CA ASP A 80 16.64 3.36 0.53
C ASP A 80 17.03 3.07 -0.93
N THR A 81 16.94 1.79 -1.31
CA THR A 81 17.08 1.37 -2.69
C THR A 81 15.84 1.77 -3.50
N LEU A 82 16.04 2.16 -4.75
CA LEU A 82 14.94 2.45 -5.67
C LEU A 82 14.45 1.14 -6.27
N LEU A 83 13.18 0.82 -6.06
CA LEU A 83 12.50 -0.28 -6.74
C LEU A 83 11.69 0.25 -7.92
N GLU A 84 11.56 -0.57 -8.97
CA GLU A 84 10.65 -0.30 -10.09
C GLU A 84 9.33 -1.06 -9.95
N GLY A 85 8.95 -1.46 -8.74
CA GLY A 85 7.74 -2.24 -8.50
C GLY A 85 7.80 -3.13 -7.27
N CYS A 86 6.68 -3.83 -7.02
CA CYS A 86 6.70 -4.98 -6.13
C CYS A 86 7.47 -6.13 -6.83
N PRO A 87 8.33 -6.91 -6.13
CA PRO A 87 9.02 -8.05 -6.74
C PRO A 87 8.10 -9.08 -7.42
N TRP A 88 6.86 -9.17 -6.92
CA TRP A 88 5.81 -10.06 -7.44
C TRP A 88 4.81 -9.35 -8.35
N ASP A 89 5.05 -8.07 -8.63
CA ASP A 89 4.12 -7.17 -9.32
C ASP A 89 2.69 -7.22 -8.72
N ALA A 90 2.64 -7.32 -7.39
CA ALA A 90 1.38 -7.56 -6.68
C ALA A 90 0.64 -6.27 -6.28
N ILE A 91 1.17 -5.09 -6.65
CA ILE A 91 0.64 -3.79 -6.22
C ILE A 91 0.25 -2.98 -7.45
N ASP A 92 -1.06 -2.84 -7.66
CA ASP A 92 -1.65 -2.09 -8.75
C ASP A 92 -2.02 -0.67 -8.31
N MET A 93 -1.51 0.33 -9.03
CA MET A 93 -1.84 1.73 -8.79
C MET A 93 -3.04 2.14 -9.63
N VAL A 94 -4.24 2.03 -9.06
CA VAL A 94 -5.51 2.36 -9.73
C VAL A 94 -5.95 3.80 -9.46
N SER A 95 -6.79 4.35 -10.34
CA SER A 95 -7.43 5.64 -10.08
C SER A 95 -8.50 5.50 -9.00
N LEU A 96 -8.71 6.56 -8.24
CA LEU A 96 -9.78 6.59 -7.23
C LEU A 96 -11.16 6.36 -7.85
N GLN A 97 -11.39 6.88 -9.05
CA GLN A 97 -12.66 6.74 -9.78
C GLN A 97 -12.92 5.28 -10.17
N ASN A 98 -11.89 4.56 -10.60
CA ASN A 98 -12.02 3.14 -10.92
C ASN A 98 -12.32 2.33 -9.66
N PHE A 99 -11.58 2.61 -8.57
CA PHE A 99 -11.79 1.93 -7.29
C PHE A 99 -13.19 2.17 -6.72
N GLU A 100 -13.65 3.43 -6.67
CA GLU A 100 -15.01 3.76 -6.20
C GLU A 100 -16.09 3.20 -7.14
N GLY A 101 -15.80 3.02 -8.44
CA GLY A 101 -16.70 2.39 -9.40
C GLY A 101 -16.90 0.88 -9.17
N GLU A 102 -15.87 0.18 -8.73
CA GLU A 102 -15.91 -1.27 -8.48
C GLU A 102 -16.34 -1.61 -7.05
N HIS A 103 -15.91 -0.83 -6.06
CA HIS A 103 -16.08 -1.11 -4.63
C HIS A 103 -17.08 -0.19 -3.91
N GLY A 104 -17.58 0.84 -4.58
CA GLY A 104 -18.49 1.85 -4.00
C GLY A 104 -17.77 3.06 -3.39
N GLU A 105 -18.54 4.10 -3.04
CA GLU A 105 -17.98 5.33 -2.47
C GLU A 105 -17.37 5.10 -1.08
N LEU A 106 -16.13 5.56 -0.91
CA LEU A 106 -15.42 5.53 0.36
C LEU A 106 -15.96 6.59 1.33
N ALA A 107 -16.10 6.23 2.61
CA ALA A 107 -16.50 7.15 3.68
C ALA A 107 -15.29 7.96 4.21
N TYR A 108 -14.97 9.05 3.52
CA TYR A 108 -13.85 9.96 3.84
C TYR A 108 -13.98 10.62 5.22
#